data_AF-A0A7R9I5X3-F1
#
_entry.id   AF-A0A7R9I5X3-F1
#
_cell.length_a   1.000
_cell.length_b   1.000
_cell.length_c   1.000
_cell.angle_alpha   90.00
_cell.angle_beta   90.00
_cell.angle_gamma   90.00
#
_symmetry.space_group_name_H-M   'P 1'
#
loop_
_entity.id
_entity.type
_entity.pdbx_description
1 polymer ?
#
loop_
_entity_poly.entity_id
_entity_poly.type
_entity_poly.pdbx_seq_one_letter_code
_entity_poly.pdbx_strand_id
1 'polypeptide(L)'
;MIIETEHIKEREFVAKEHAAHIKGTPIQEFYRDCNVFVTGGTGFMGKVLIEKLLRSCSNIGRIFIIIRPKKGLSPEDRKEELIKNVLFDVVRASSPEFHKKLVLVTGDCSLPKLGLSNSDYEILIQQVNIIFHLAATVRFDEKFNIAIPINVGGTKEIIDLCRACVRLKVFLVM
;
A
#
# COMPACT_ATOMS: atom_id res chain seq x y z
N MET A 1 2.68 -43.91 1.79
CA MET A 1 1.84 -42.72 2.05
C MET A 1 2.52 -41.66 2.92
N ILE A 2 3.27 -42.01 3.99
CA ILE A 2 4.00 -41.01 4.83
C ILE A 2 5.31 -40.50 4.18
N ILE A 3 6.03 -41.37 3.46
CA ILE A 3 7.34 -41.03 2.86
C ILE A 3 7.21 -40.07 1.66
N GLU A 4 6.13 -40.18 0.87
CA GLU A 4 5.87 -39.25 -0.25
C GLU A 4 5.55 -37.82 0.22
N THR A 5 4.97 -37.67 1.41
CA THR A 5 4.58 -36.35 1.94
C THR A 5 5.78 -35.56 2.45
N GLU A 6 6.86 -36.22 2.90
CA GLU A 6 8.10 -35.56 3.31
C GLU A 6 8.92 -35.08 2.12
N HIS A 7 9.07 -35.90 1.07
CA HIS A 7 9.77 -35.51 -0.15
C HIS A 7 9.09 -34.35 -0.92
N ILE A 8 7.77 -34.25 -0.87
CA ILE A 8 7.05 -33.10 -1.44
C ILE A 8 7.35 -31.82 -0.64
N LYS A 9 7.32 -31.88 0.70
CA LYS A 9 7.66 -30.73 1.55
C LYS A 9 9.10 -30.27 1.38
N GLU A 10 10.02 -31.20 1.23
CA GLU A 10 11.45 -30.92 1.03
C GLU A 10 11.70 -30.28 -0.34
N ARG A 11 11.03 -30.74 -1.41
CA ARG A 11 11.08 -30.10 -2.72
C ARG A 11 10.42 -28.71 -2.75
N GLU A 12 9.31 -28.52 -2.05
CA GLU A 12 8.69 -27.20 -1.88
C GLU A 12 9.57 -26.24 -1.06
N PHE A 13 10.27 -26.76 -0.05
CA PHE A 13 11.22 -25.98 0.75
C PHE A 13 12.42 -25.55 -0.09
N VAL A 14 13.05 -26.48 -0.80
CA VAL A 14 14.19 -26.20 -1.70
C VAL A 14 13.78 -25.27 -2.84
N ALA A 15 12.57 -25.41 -3.40
CA ALA A 15 12.06 -24.49 -4.42
C ALA A 15 11.79 -23.08 -3.87
N LYS A 16 11.29 -22.97 -2.63
CA LYS A 16 11.14 -21.68 -1.93
C LYS A 16 12.49 -21.02 -1.60
N GLU A 17 13.48 -21.80 -1.17
CA GLU A 17 14.85 -21.29 -0.96
C GLU A 17 15.52 -20.84 -2.26
N HIS A 18 15.41 -21.63 -3.34
CA HIS A 18 15.97 -21.25 -4.64
C HIS A 18 15.28 -20.00 -5.23
N ALA A 19 13.95 -19.89 -5.08
CA ALA A 19 13.21 -18.70 -5.48
C ALA A 19 13.57 -17.46 -4.63
N ALA A 20 13.97 -17.64 -3.37
CA ALA A 20 14.44 -16.57 -2.50
C ALA A 20 15.79 -15.96 -2.96
N HIS A 21 16.58 -16.70 -3.74
CA HIS A 21 17.94 -16.31 -4.15
C HIS A 21 18.08 -15.82 -5.61
N ILE A 22 17.00 -15.72 -6.40
CA ILE A 22 17.06 -15.05 -7.70
C ILE A 22 17.14 -13.53 -7.45
N LYS A 23 18.31 -12.95 -7.73
CA LYS A 23 18.53 -11.50 -7.67
C LYS A 23 17.62 -10.83 -8.70
N GLY A 24 16.71 -9.99 -8.21
CA GLY A 24 15.79 -9.22 -9.04
C GLY A 24 16.51 -8.07 -9.77
N THR A 25 15.76 -7.39 -10.62
CA THR A 25 16.20 -6.11 -11.20
C THR A 25 16.51 -5.09 -10.09
N PRO A 26 17.31 -4.04 -10.35
CA PRO A 26 17.58 -3.00 -9.35
C PRO A 26 16.31 -2.39 -8.72
N ILE A 27 15.23 -2.26 -9.49
CA ILE A 27 13.93 -1.78 -9.00
C ILE A 27 13.32 -2.79 -8.03
N GLN A 28 13.31 -4.08 -8.38
CA GLN A 28 12.77 -5.13 -7.50
C GLN A 28 13.54 -5.24 -6.19
N GLU A 29 14.87 -5.11 -6.24
CA GLU A 29 15.72 -5.11 -5.05
C GLU A 29 15.50 -3.86 -4.19
N PHE A 30 15.26 -2.69 -4.78
CA PHE A 30 14.92 -1.49 -4.02
C PHE A 30 13.63 -1.64 -3.20
N TYR A 31 12.59 -2.26 -3.79
CA TYR A 31 11.31 -2.49 -3.12
C TYR A 31 11.25 -3.75 -2.25
N ARG A 32 12.29 -4.60 -2.27
CA ARG A 32 12.33 -5.83 -1.47
C ARG A 32 12.15 -5.51 0.02
N ASP A 33 11.18 -6.18 0.63
CA ASP A 33 10.78 -6.03 2.04
C ASP A 33 10.40 -4.60 2.47
N CYS A 34 10.28 -3.66 1.52
CA CYS A 34 9.86 -2.31 1.82
C CYS A 34 8.36 -2.27 2.10
N ASN A 35 7.98 -1.58 3.16
CA ASN A 35 6.59 -1.22 3.40
C ASN A 35 6.27 0.13 2.75
N VAL A 36 5.15 0.20 2.05
CA VAL A 36 4.72 1.38 1.31
C VAL A 36 3.45 1.93 1.93
N PHE A 37 3.37 3.25 2.11
CA PHE A 37 2.14 3.94 2.46
C PHE A 37 1.63 4.73 1.25
N VAL A 38 0.35 4.53 0.90
CA VAL A 38 -0.28 5.16 -0.26
C VAL A 38 -1.51 5.94 0.20
N THR A 39 -1.52 7.24 -0.06
CA THR A 39 -2.76 8.04 -0.04
C THR A 39 -3.42 8.02 -1.41
N GLY A 40 -4.75 8.11 -1.46
CA GLY A 40 -5.47 8.05 -2.73
C GLY A 40 -5.45 6.66 -3.38
N GLY A 41 -5.14 5.60 -2.64
CA GLY A 41 -5.00 4.23 -3.16
C GLY A 41 -6.26 3.65 -3.81
N THR A 42 -7.44 4.15 -3.46
CA THR A 42 -8.72 3.78 -4.11
C THR A 42 -9.06 4.64 -5.32
N GLY A 43 -8.28 5.70 -5.59
CA GLY A 43 -8.43 6.55 -6.76
C GLY A 43 -7.87 5.89 -8.02
N PHE A 44 -8.06 6.54 -9.18
CA PHE A 44 -7.66 5.98 -10.47
C PHE A 44 -6.15 5.65 -10.55
N MET A 45 -5.28 6.62 -10.23
CA MET A 45 -3.83 6.41 -10.23
C MET A 45 -3.36 5.50 -9.08
N GLY A 46 -3.96 5.64 -7.89
CA GLY A 46 -3.56 4.86 -6.72
C GLY A 46 -3.70 3.34 -6.92
N LYS A 47 -4.83 2.88 -7.48
CA LYS A 47 -5.01 1.44 -7.74
C LYS A 47 -4.04 0.90 -8.79
N VAL A 48 -3.69 1.71 -9.80
CA VAL A 48 -2.71 1.35 -10.84
C VAL A 48 -1.31 1.23 -10.24
N LEU A 49 -0.92 2.17 -9.38
CA LEU A 49 0.35 2.09 -8.64
C LEU A 49 0.41 0.81 -7.79
N ILE A 50 -0.63 0.54 -7.00
CA ILE A 50 -0.69 -0.62 -6.11
C ILE A 50 -0.60 -1.92 -6.92
N GLU A 51 -1.38 -2.06 -8.00
CA GLU A 51 -1.29 -3.20 -8.93
C GLU A 51 0.12 -3.38 -9.45
N LYS A 52 0.73 -2.30 -9.97
CA LYS A 52 2.05 -2.34 -10.59
C LYS A 52 3.13 -2.76 -9.61
N LEU A 53 3.08 -2.24 -8.37
CA LEU A 53 3.99 -2.63 -7.29
C LEU A 53 3.84 -4.11 -6.95
N LEU A 54 2.61 -4.60 -6.77
CA LEU A 54 2.36 -6.02 -6.47
C LEU A 54 2.82 -6.94 -7.60
N ARG A 55 2.55 -6.58 -8.87
CA ARG A 55 2.92 -7.39 -10.03
C ARG A 55 4.41 -7.41 -10.29
N SER A 56 5.07 -6.25 -10.17
CA SER A 56 6.47 -6.10 -10.59
C SER A 56 7.45 -6.35 -9.44
N CYS A 57 7.05 -6.09 -8.20
CA CYS A 57 7.86 -6.22 -7.00
C CYS A 57 7.23 -7.25 -6.04
N SER A 58 7.20 -8.51 -6.46
CA SER A 58 6.53 -9.60 -5.72
C SER A 58 7.06 -9.79 -4.30
N ASN A 59 8.29 -9.37 -4.01
CA ASN A 59 8.92 -9.41 -2.68
C ASN A 59 8.74 -8.11 -1.87
N ILE A 60 7.84 -7.21 -2.28
CA ILE A 60 7.47 -6.05 -1.48
C ILE A 60 6.81 -6.49 -0.16
N GLY A 61 7.00 -5.69 0.90
CA GLY A 61 6.38 -5.91 2.20
C GLY A 61 4.88 -5.59 2.19
N ARG A 62 4.43 -4.81 3.16
CA ARG A 62 3.03 -4.36 3.26
C ARG A 62 2.79 -3.08 2.48
N ILE A 63 1.62 -2.95 1.89
CA ILE A 63 1.11 -1.73 1.30
C ILE A 63 -0.02 -1.22 2.20
N PHE A 64 0.29 -0.20 3.00
CA PHE A 64 -0.66 0.54 3.81
C PHE A 64 -1.42 1.53 2.93
N ILE A 65 -2.75 1.52 2.99
CA ILE A 65 -3.61 2.38 2.18
C ILE A 65 -4.53 3.14 3.11
N ILE A 66 -4.41 4.46 3.11
CA ILE A 66 -5.37 5.30 3.85
C ILE A 66 -6.68 5.40 3.07
N ILE A 67 -7.78 5.13 3.76
CA ILE A 67 -9.12 5.23 3.20
C ILE A 67 -9.99 6.16 4.04
N ARG A 68 -10.62 7.10 3.34
CA ARG A 68 -11.62 7.99 3.95
C ARG A 68 -12.87 7.21 4.33
N PRO A 69 -13.42 7.40 5.54
CA PRO A 69 -14.73 6.89 5.89
C PRO A 69 -15.78 7.34 4.86
N LYS A 70 -16.69 6.44 4.49
CA LYS A 70 -17.84 6.76 3.63
C LYS A 70 -19.09 6.19 4.25
N LYS A 71 -20.13 7.01 4.39
CA LYS A 71 -21.40 6.58 5.00
C LYS A 71 -21.96 5.36 4.26
N GLY A 72 -22.27 4.29 5.00
CA GLY A 72 -22.86 3.07 4.46
C GLY A 72 -21.89 2.08 3.82
N LEU A 73 -20.57 2.31 3.89
CA LEU A 73 -19.55 1.36 3.43
C LEU A 73 -18.49 1.18 4.50
N SER A 74 -18.24 -0.07 4.89
CA SER A 74 -17.14 -0.40 5.80
C SER A 74 -15.78 -0.28 5.10
N PRO A 75 -14.69 -0.08 5.84
CA PRO A 75 -13.33 -0.27 5.34
C PRO A 75 -13.14 -1.57 4.55
N GLU A 76 -13.72 -2.66 5.06
CA GLU A 76 -13.65 -4.01 4.50
C GLU A 76 -14.37 -4.09 3.15
N ASP A 77 -15.54 -3.48 3.01
CA ASP A 77 -16.27 -3.41 1.74
C ASP A 77 -15.43 -2.70 0.67
N ARG A 78 -14.75 -1.62 1.05
CA ARG A 78 -13.85 -0.88 0.14
C ARG A 78 -12.61 -1.68 -0.22
N LYS A 79 -12.10 -2.50 0.72
CA LYS A 79 -11.01 -3.44 0.44
C LYS A 79 -11.43 -4.46 -0.59
N GLU A 80 -12.61 -5.02 -0.40
CA GLU A 80 -13.17 -6.06 -1.26
C GLU A 80 -13.42 -5.54 -2.67
N GLU A 81 -13.98 -4.33 -2.80
CA GLU A 81 -14.15 -3.63 -4.09
C GLU A 81 -12.81 -3.44 -4.82
N LEU A 82 -11.76 -3.01 -4.08
CA LEU A 82 -10.43 -2.83 -4.65
C LEU A 82 -9.86 -4.16 -5.15
N ILE A 83 -9.91 -5.21 -4.33
CA ILE A 83 -9.35 -6.53 -4.66
C ILE A 83 -10.09 -7.17 -5.82
N LYS A 84 -11.43 -7.04 -5.89
CA LYS A 84 -12.26 -7.60 -6.97
C LYS A 84 -12.17 -6.81 -8.29
N ASN A 85 -11.53 -5.65 -8.29
CA ASN A 85 -11.39 -4.87 -9.51
C ASN A 85 -10.59 -5.65 -10.57
N VAL A 86 -11.07 -5.66 -11.82
CA VAL A 86 -10.46 -6.35 -12.96
C VAL A 86 -9.00 -5.97 -13.20
N LEU A 87 -8.60 -4.78 -12.76
CA LEU A 87 -7.21 -4.32 -12.79
C LEU A 87 -6.26 -5.30 -12.09
N PHE A 88 -6.71 -5.97 -11.02
CA PHE A 88 -5.89 -6.89 -10.25
C PHE A 88 -5.89 -8.33 -10.78
N ASP A 89 -6.56 -8.63 -11.89
CA ASP A 89 -6.70 -10.03 -12.36
C ASP A 89 -5.36 -10.68 -12.70
N VAL A 90 -4.41 -9.91 -13.25
CA VAL A 90 -3.05 -10.41 -13.52
C VAL A 90 -2.29 -10.73 -12.24
N VAL A 91 -2.39 -9.86 -11.22
CA VAL A 91 -1.80 -10.10 -9.90
C VAL A 91 -2.48 -11.28 -9.22
N ARG A 92 -3.79 -11.40 -9.32
CA ARG A 92 -4.59 -12.49 -8.73
C ARG A 92 -4.21 -13.84 -9.31
N ALA A 93 -3.99 -13.92 -10.62
CA ALA A 93 -3.58 -15.14 -11.29
C ALA A 93 -2.16 -15.59 -10.89
N SER A 94 -1.24 -14.64 -10.67
CA SER A 94 0.16 -14.93 -10.33
C SER A 94 0.43 -15.03 -8.82
N SER A 95 -0.37 -14.36 -8.00
CA SER A 95 -0.28 -14.32 -6.54
C SER A 95 -1.68 -14.23 -5.93
N PRO A 96 -2.40 -15.37 -5.78
CA PRO A 96 -3.77 -15.37 -5.25
C PRO A 96 -3.90 -14.68 -3.87
N GLU A 97 -2.84 -14.75 -3.08
CA GLU A 97 -2.75 -14.22 -1.72
C GLU A 97 -2.27 -12.76 -1.64
N PHE A 98 -2.17 -12.04 -2.77
CA PHE A 98 -1.66 -10.65 -2.80
C PHE A 98 -2.39 -9.72 -1.82
N HIS A 99 -3.69 -9.97 -1.60
CA HIS A 99 -4.56 -9.18 -0.75
C HIS A 99 -4.11 -9.16 0.72
N LYS A 100 -3.30 -10.14 1.16
CA LYS A 100 -2.69 -10.17 2.50
C LYS A 100 -1.63 -9.09 2.69
N LYS A 101 -1.04 -8.58 1.60
CA LYS A 101 -0.10 -7.45 1.64
C LYS A 101 -0.79 -6.10 1.79
N LEU A 102 -2.09 -6.04 1.51
CA LEU A 102 -2.87 -4.80 1.58
C LEU A 102 -3.41 -4.59 2.99
N VAL A 103 -2.96 -3.52 3.64
CA VAL A 103 -3.41 -3.11 4.97
C VAL A 103 -4.16 -1.79 4.83
N LEU A 104 -5.43 -1.77 5.23
CA LEU A 104 -6.21 -0.54 5.22
C LEU A 104 -6.06 0.17 6.56
N VAL A 105 -5.86 1.48 6.51
CA VAL A 105 -5.94 2.37 7.68
C VAL A 105 -7.01 3.41 7.42
N THR A 106 -7.83 3.69 8.41
CA THR A 106 -8.93 4.65 8.27
C THR A 106 -8.42 6.04 8.63
N GLY A 107 -8.66 7.01 7.75
CA GLY A 107 -8.25 8.40 7.97
C GLY A 107 -8.62 9.32 6.82
N ASP A 108 -8.41 10.61 7.01
CA ASP A 108 -8.68 11.66 6.03
C ASP A 108 -7.50 12.64 5.96
N CYS A 109 -6.92 12.79 4.77
CA CYS A 109 -5.78 13.67 4.55
C CYS A 109 -6.10 15.15 4.81
N SER A 110 -7.37 15.55 4.84
CA SER A 110 -7.76 16.93 5.21
C SER A 110 -7.74 17.20 6.72
N LEU A 111 -7.51 16.18 7.55
CA LEU A 111 -7.52 16.28 9.01
C LEU A 111 -6.11 16.25 9.60
N PRO A 112 -5.91 16.86 10.80
CA PRO A 112 -4.66 16.74 11.54
C PRO A 112 -4.25 15.27 11.76
N LYS A 113 -2.95 14.99 11.64
CA LYS A 113 -2.40 13.62 11.69
C LYS A 113 -3.11 12.66 10.73
N LEU A 114 -3.60 13.18 9.61
CA LEU A 114 -4.35 12.43 8.59
C LEU A 114 -5.63 11.77 9.14
N GLY A 115 -6.15 12.23 10.28
CA GLY A 115 -7.31 11.61 10.95
C GLY A 115 -7.08 10.14 11.36
N LEU A 116 -5.82 9.70 11.45
CA LEU A 116 -5.47 8.34 11.82
C LEU A 116 -5.67 8.09 13.32
N SER A 117 -5.94 6.83 13.67
CA SER A 117 -5.82 6.39 15.06
C SER A 117 -4.36 6.52 15.52
N ASN A 118 -4.14 6.69 16.83
CA ASN A 118 -2.77 6.72 17.38
C ASN A 118 -2.02 5.42 17.08
N SER A 119 -2.71 4.27 17.12
CA SER A 119 -2.11 2.97 16.81
C SER A 119 -1.69 2.86 15.34
N ASP A 120 -2.53 3.30 14.40
CA ASP A 120 -2.17 3.27 12.97
C ASP A 120 -1.03 4.23 12.69
N TYR A 121 -1.07 5.43 13.27
CA TYR A 121 -0.01 6.42 13.13
C TYR A 121 1.33 5.86 13.62
N GLU A 122 1.35 5.20 14.78
CA GLU A 122 2.56 4.57 15.32
C GLU A 122 3.08 3.44 14.40
N ILE A 123 2.19 2.60 13.87
CA ILE A 123 2.58 1.56 12.92
C ILE A 123 3.25 2.17 11.68
N LEU A 124 2.68 3.26 11.14
CA LEU A 124 3.23 3.91 9.95
C LEU A 124 4.62 4.50 10.21
N ILE A 125 4.82 5.21 11.33
CA ILE A 125 6.13 5.82 11.62
C ILE A 125 7.22 4.76 11.84
N GLN A 126 6.87 3.60 12.40
CA GLN A 126 7.83 2.53 12.69
C GLN A 126 8.19 1.68 11.46
N GLN A 127 7.23 1.47 10.55
CA GLN A 127 7.35 0.42 9.54
C GLN A 127 7.53 0.94 8.11
N VAL A 128 7.05 2.14 7.79
CA VAL A 128 6.99 2.63 6.40
C VAL A 128 8.36 3.06 5.90
N ASN A 129 8.68 2.62 4.69
CA ASN A 129 9.89 2.99 3.97
C ASN A 129 9.62 3.99 2.85
N ILE A 130 8.45 3.92 2.22
CA ILE A 130 8.15 4.71 1.03
C ILE A 130 6.74 5.27 1.16
N ILE A 131 6.57 6.57 0.91
CA ILE A 131 5.27 7.24 0.94
C ILE A 131 4.95 7.76 -0.45
N PHE A 132 3.80 7.35 -0.99
CA PHE A 132 3.18 7.94 -2.18
C PHE A 132 1.95 8.75 -1.77
N HIS A 133 2.02 10.07 -1.93
CA HIS A 133 0.90 10.95 -1.70
C HIS A 133 0.19 11.25 -3.03
N LEU A 134 -0.97 10.60 -3.24
CA LEU A 134 -1.81 10.75 -4.44
C LEU A 134 -3.23 11.24 -4.11
N ALA A 135 -3.51 11.51 -2.84
CA ALA A 135 -4.80 12.01 -2.40
C ALA A 135 -4.89 13.51 -2.68
N ALA A 136 -5.74 13.87 -3.63
CA ALA A 136 -6.07 15.25 -3.96
C ALA A 136 -7.54 15.35 -4.37
N THR A 137 -8.11 16.55 -4.27
CA THR A 137 -9.22 16.92 -5.15
C THR A 137 -8.65 17.49 -6.44
N VAL A 138 -9.04 16.89 -7.56
CA VAL A 138 -8.57 17.24 -8.91
C VAL A 138 -9.63 17.99 -9.71
N ARG A 139 -10.70 18.41 -9.04
CA ARG A 139 -11.77 19.21 -9.65
C ARG A 139 -11.30 20.65 -9.79
N PHE A 140 -11.33 21.16 -11.02
CA PHE A 140 -10.89 22.54 -11.33
C PHE A 140 -11.83 23.61 -10.76
N ASP A 141 -13.07 23.25 -10.45
CA ASP A 141 -14.12 24.11 -9.91
C ASP A 141 -14.37 23.90 -8.40
N GLU A 142 -13.48 23.17 -7.72
CA GLU A 142 -13.61 22.93 -6.28
C GLU A 142 -13.44 24.23 -5.49
N LYS A 143 -14.30 24.42 -4.49
CA LYS A 143 -14.19 25.59 -3.61
C LYS A 143 -12.92 25.52 -2.77
N PHE A 144 -12.26 26.66 -2.55
CA PHE A 144 -11.00 26.72 -1.79
C PHE A 144 -11.11 26.18 -0.36
N ASN A 145 -12.25 26.37 0.31
CA ASN A 145 -12.48 25.82 1.65
C ASN A 145 -12.50 24.28 1.69
N ILE A 146 -12.64 23.62 0.53
CA ILE A 146 -12.52 22.17 0.37
C ILE A 146 -11.15 21.80 -0.19
N ALA A 147 -10.68 22.51 -1.22
CA ALA A 147 -9.43 22.20 -1.92
C ALA A 147 -8.16 22.45 -1.09
N ILE A 148 -8.11 23.53 -0.31
CA ILE A 148 -6.92 23.88 0.48
C ILE A 148 -6.64 22.85 1.57
N PRO A 149 -7.61 22.44 2.42
CA PRO A 149 -7.38 21.43 3.45
C PRO A 149 -6.82 20.12 2.91
N ILE A 150 -7.30 19.65 1.76
CA ILE A 150 -6.86 18.38 1.18
C ILE A 150 -5.54 18.50 0.40
N ASN A 151 -5.41 19.44 -0.53
CA ASN A 151 -4.25 19.49 -1.42
C ASN A 151 -3.02 20.13 -0.75
N VAL A 152 -3.24 21.16 0.08
CA VAL A 152 -2.16 21.86 0.79
C VAL A 152 -1.99 21.30 2.19
N GLY A 153 -3.09 21.25 2.96
CA GLY A 153 -3.10 20.71 4.31
C GLY A 153 -2.68 19.24 4.35
N GLY A 154 -3.25 18.40 3.48
CA GLY A 154 -2.89 16.99 3.40
C GLY A 154 -1.43 16.75 3.04
N THR A 155 -0.86 17.55 2.14
CA THR A 155 0.58 17.50 1.84
C THR A 155 1.41 17.85 3.07
N LYS A 156 1.04 18.90 3.82
CA LYS A 156 1.71 19.27 5.08
C LYS A 156 1.65 18.11 6.08
N GLU A 157 0.48 17.53 6.32
CA GLU A 157 0.32 16.42 7.29
C GLU A 157 1.13 15.18 6.90
N ILE A 158 1.27 14.90 5.60
CA ILE A 158 2.16 13.83 5.11
C ILE A 158 3.62 14.17 5.33
N ILE A 159 4.06 15.41 5.10
CA ILE A 159 5.44 15.82 5.38
C ILE A 159 5.74 15.68 6.88
N ASP A 160 4.78 16.00 7.75
CA ASP A 160 4.94 15.82 9.19
C ASP A 160 5.03 14.33 9.57
N LEU A 161 4.24 13.45 8.94
CA LEU A 161 4.40 12.00 9.05
C LEU A 161 5.79 11.54 8.57
N CYS A 162 6.25 12.02 7.41
CA CYS A 162 7.56 11.70 6.85
C CYS A 162 8.69 12.01 7.83
N ARG A 163 8.62 13.15 8.53
CA ARG A 163 9.60 13.56 9.55
C ARG A 163 9.61 12.63 10.77
N ALA A 164 8.48 12.02 11.08
CA ALA A 164 8.37 11.08 12.20
C ALA A 164 8.77 9.65 11.82
N CYS A 165 8.74 9.27 10.54
CA CYS A 165 9.09 7.94 10.06
C CYS A 165 10.58 7.61 10.27
N VAL A 166 10.85 6.55 11.05
CA VAL A 166 12.24 6.15 11.40
C VAL A 166 12.98 5.40 10.29
N ARG A 167 12.27 4.93 9.25
CA ARG A 167 12.82 4.10 8.17
C ARG A 167 12.52 4.65 6.77
N LEU A 168 12.14 5.92 6.68
CA LEU A 168 11.76 6.55 5.42
C LEU A 168 12.97 6.61 4.47
N LYS A 169 12.78 6.11 3.26
CA LYS A 169 13.73 6.18 2.15
C LYS A 169 13.30 7.21 1.12
N VAL A 170 12.00 7.26 0.79
CA VAL A 170 11.45 8.11 -0.28
C VAL A 170 10.07 8.63 0.09
N PHE A 171 9.86 9.91 -0.19
CA PHE A 171 8.53 10.52 -0.26
C PHE A 171 8.31 11.03 -1.68
N LEU A 172 7.20 10.61 -2.31
CA LEU A 172 6.75 11.09 -3.60
C LEU A 172 5.39 11.76 -3.46
N VAL A 173 5.25 12.96 -4.02
CA VAL A 173 3.98 13.66 -4.21
C VAL A 173 3.69 13.73 -5.71
N MET A 174 2.45 13.43 -6.09
CA MET A 174 1.96 13.60 -7.47
C MET A 174 0.62 14.35 -7.50
#